data_AF-A0A7Y4R637-F1
#
_entry.id   AF-A0A7Y4R637-F1
#
_cell.length_a   1.000
_cell.length_b   1.000
_cell.length_c   1.000
_cell.angle_alpha   90.00
_cell.angle_beta   90.00
_cell.angle_gamma   90.00
#
_symmetry.space_group_name_H-M   'P 1'
#
loop_
_entity.id
_entity.type
_entity.pdbx_description
1 polymer ?
#
loop_
_entity_poly.entity_id
_entity_poly.type
_entity_poly.pdbx_seq_one_letter_code
_entity_poly.pdbx_strand_id
1 'polypeptide(L)'
;MTALFHEQLAMVERARLTRVSGRVCEVSGLTIVAEGLRLPVGAACKIRTANGESISAQVVGFRGPQAIIMPMSDVQGTGPGDEVRSSASTDGVAVGRGLLGRVLDGMGRPIDGRGAMHAQAHYAAYAAAPAALRRRPVEAPIGTGIRAIDALLTMGRGQR
;
A
#
# COMPACT_ATOMS: atom_id res chain seq x y z
N MET A 1 -21.67 1.80 27.94
CA MET A 1 -20.35 1.14 27.81
C MET A 1 -20.05 0.62 26.40
N THR A 2 -21.04 0.41 25.54
CA THR A 2 -20.90 -0.19 24.19
C THR A 2 -20.33 0.74 23.11
N ALA A 3 -20.31 2.07 23.32
CA ALA A 3 -19.85 3.03 22.31
C ALA A 3 -18.31 3.12 22.18
N LEU A 4 -17.55 2.79 23.25
CA LEU A 4 -16.09 2.99 23.27
C LEU A 4 -15.33 2.02 22.36
N PHE A 5 -15.88 0.81 22.15
CA PHE A 5 -15.22 -0.27 21.40
C PHE A 5 -15.91 -0.63 20.08
N HIS A 6 -16.84 0.22 19.60
CA HIS A 6 -17.67 -0.14 18.46
C HIS A 6 -16.85 -0.40 17.19
N GLU A 7 -15.81 0.41 16.93
CA GLU A 7 -14.89 0.17 15.79
C GLU A 7 -14.08 -1.12 15.98
N GLN A 8 -13.56 -1.37 17.19
CA GLN A 8 -12.76 -2.56 17.47
C GLN A 8 -13.60 -3.84 17.33
N LEU A 9 -14.87 -3.82 17.77
CA LEU A 9 -15.82 -4.92 17.57
C LEU A 9 -16.10 -5.15 16.08
N ALA A 10 -16.37 -4.08 15.32
CA ALA A 10 -16.57 -4.18 13.86
C ALA A 10 -15.31 -4.69 13.13
N MET A 11 -14.11 -4.36 13.59
CA MET A 11 -12.85 -4.91 13.07
C MET A 11 -12.75 -6.41 13.32
N VAL A 12 -13.09 -6.87 14.53
CA VAL A 12 -13.06 -8.30 14.90
C VAL A 12 -14.09 -9.08 14.09
N GLU A 13 -15.30 -8.57 13.90
CA GLU A 13 -16.34 -9.22 13.09
C GLU A 13 -15.95 -9.39 11.61
N ARG A 14 -15.15 -8.45 11.07
CA ARG A 14 -14.65 -8.49 9.69
C ARG A 14 -13.29 -9.20 9.56
N ALA A 15 -12.71 -9.65 10.67
CA ALA A 15 -11.41 -10.28 10.65
C ALA A 15 -11.48 -11.62 9.91
N ARG A 16 -10.62 -11.80 8.90
CA ARG A 16 -10.42 -13.12 8.30
C ARG A 16 -9.64 -13.98 9.29
N LEU A 17 -10.33 -14.95 9.87
CA LEU A 17 -9.74 -15.93 10.81
C LEU A 17 -8.90 -16.99 10.10
N THR A 18 -8.99 -17.07 8.78
CA THR A 18 -8.13 -17.92 7.94
C THR A 18 -7.02 -17.08 7.31
N ARG A 19 -5.80 -17.61 7.33
CA ARG A 19 -4.64 -16.97 6.70
C ARG A 19 -4.23 -17.76 5.46
N VAL A 20 -4.08 -17.07 4.34
CA VAL A 20 -3.53 -17.67 3.12
C VAL A 20 -2.01 -17.75 3.27
N SER A 21 -1.46 -18.93 3.07
CA SER A 21 -0.02 -19.15 3.04
C SER A 21 0.38 -19.98 1.82
N GLY A 22 1.60 -19.73 1.37
CA GLY A 22 2.28 -20.44 0.31
C GLY A 22 3.75 -20.64 0.66
N ARG A 23 4.55 -21.08 -0.31
CA ARG A 23 5.98 -21.29 -0.13
C ARG A 23 6.76 -20.72 -1.30
N VAL A 24 7.98 -20.25 -1.02
CA VAL A 24 8.95 -19.86 -2.03
C VAL A 24 9.36 -21.09 -2.83
N CYS A 25 9.26 -21.01 -4.15
CA CYS A 25 9.71 -22.04 -5.09
C CYS A 25 11.05 -21.66 -5.72
N GLU A 26 11.19 -20.38 -6.08
CA GLU A 26 12.29 -19.89 -6.90
C GLU A 26 12.58 -18.42 -6.54
N VAL A 27 13.85 -18.05 -6.60
CA VAL A 27 14.30 -16.66 -6.57
C VAL A 27 14.98 -16.37 -7.90
N SER A 28 14.41 -15.45 -8.67
CA SER A 28 14.92 -15.04 -9.98
C SER A 28 15.14 -13.53 -9.99
N GLY A 29 16.41 -13.12 -9.83
CA GLY A 29 16.79 -11.71 -9.76
C GLY A 29 16.13 -11.01 -8.57
N LEU A 30 15.33 -9.98 -8.87
CA LEU A 30 14.59 -9.20 -7.87
C LEU A 30 13.18 -9.74 -7.59
N THR A 31 12.81 -10.87 -8.21
CA THR A 31 11.48 -11.46 -8.05
C THR A 31 11.57 -12.83 -7.42
N ILE A 32 10.52 -13.17 -6.67
CA ILE A 32 10.38 -14.46 -6.02
C ILE A 32 9.12 -15.11 -6.56
N VAL A 33 9.18 -16.40 -6.81
CA VAL A 33 8.03 -17.19 -7.25
C VAL A 33 7.55 -18.01 -6.07
N ALA A 34 6.24 -17.96 -5.79
CA ALA A 34 5.62 -18.68 -4.70
C ALA A 34 4.43 -19.54 -5.18
N GLU A 35 4.32 -20.75 -4.66
CA GLU A 35 3.19 -21.64 -4.87
C GLU A 35 2.23 -21.65 -3.67
N GLY A 36 0.98 -22.06 -3.90
CA GLY A 36 -0.05 -22.09 -2.86
C GLY A 36 -0.57 -20.71 -2.42
N LEU A 37 0.04 -19.62 -2.91
CA LEU A 37 -0.31 -18.25 -2.57
C LEU A 37 -1.40 -17.68 -3.49
N ARG A 38 -2.68 -17.91 -3.15
CA ARG A 38 -3.83 -17.36 -3.90
C ARG A 38 -4.19 -15.94 -3.45
N LEU A 39 -3.36 -14.98 -3.83
CA LEU A 39 -3.57 -13.55 -3.55
C LEU A 39 -3.63 -12.77 -4.87
N PRO A 40 -4.43 -11.70 -5.01
CA PRO A 40 -4.50 -10.89 -6.23
C PRO A 40 -3.26 -10.00 -6.42
N VAL A 41 -3.05 -9.48 -7.64
CA VAL A 41 -2.03 -8.45 -7.90
C VAL A 41 -2.27 -7.24 -7.00
N GLY A 42 -1.20 -6.69 -6.44
CA GLY A 42 -1.24 -5.58 -5.49
C GLY A 42 -1.38 -6.03 -4.03
N ALA A 43 -1.70 -7.31 -3.76
CA ALA A 43 -1.80 -7.81 -2.40
C ALA A 43 -0.45 -7.79 -1.69
N ALA A 44 -0.44 -7.23 -0.48
CA ALA A 44 0.72 -7.27 0.40
C ALA A 44 0.89 -8.66 1.03
N CYS A 45 2.11 -9.14 1.08
CA CYS A 45 2.49 -10.40 1.71
C CYS A 45 3.80 -10.25 2.47
N LYS A 46 4.12 -11.26 3.29
CA LYS A 46 5.37 -11.34 4.03
C LYS A 46 6.01 -12.70 3.80
N ILE A 47 7.30 -12.68 3.51
CA ILE A 47 8.13 -13.89 3.46
C ILE A 47 8.75 -14.04 4.84
N ARG A 48 8.73 -15.27 5.36
CA ARG A 48 9.44 -15.63 6.58
C ARG A 48 10.55 -16.59 6.24
N THR A 49 11.78 -16.10 6.39
CA THR A 49 13.02 -16.82 6.14
C THR A 49 13.32 -17.81 7.25
N ALA A 50 14.22 -18.76 6.99
CA ALA A 50 14.64 -19.77 7.96
C ALA A 50 15.26 -19.19 9.25
N ASN A 51 15.93 -18.03 9.16
CA ASN A 51 16.50 -17.32 10.32
C ASN A 51 15.43 -16.53 11.14
N GLY A 52 14.16 -16.57 10.72
CA GLY A 52 13.05 -15.91 11.42
C GLY A 52 12.80 -14.46 11.02
N GLU A 53 13.57 -13.91 10.09
CA GLU A 53 13.34 -12.56 9.56
C GLU A 53 12.05 -12.50 8.73
N SER A 54 11.47 -11.30 8.66
CA SER A 54 10.24 -11.06 7.91
C SER A 54 10.43 -9.98 6.86
N ILE A 55 10.37 -10.39 5.60
CA ILE A 55 10.55 -9.52 4.45
C ILE A 55 9.17 -9.16 3.90
N SER A 56 8.90 -7.85 3.78
CA SER A 56 7.66 -7.37 3.17
C SER A 56 7.76 -7.47 1.66
N ALA A 57 6.69 -7.94 1.01
CA ALA A 57 6.63 -8.12 -0.44
C ALA A 57 5.21 -7.83 -0.97
N GLN A 58 5.07 -7.71 -2.28
CA GLN A 58 3.79 -7.53 -2.95
C GLN A 58 3.67 -8.48 -4.14
N VAL A 59 2.47 -9.00 -4.37
CA VAL A 59 2.18 -9.78 -5.57
C VAL A 59 2.15 -8.83 -6.77
N VAL A 60 3.03 -9.07 -7.75
CA VAL A 60 3.14 -8.24 -8.96
C VAL A 60 2.61 -8.94 -10.21
N GLY A 61 2.37 -10.25 -10.14
CA GLY A 61 1.82 -11.02 -11.25
C GLY A 61 1.74 -12.51 -10.96
N PHE A 62 1.46 -13.30 -12.00
CA PHE A 62 1.39 -14.76 -11.91
C PHE A 62 1.96 -15.40 -13.17
N ARG A 63 2.45 -16.64 -13.02
CA ARG A 63 2.75 -17.55 -14.11
C ARG A 63 2.03 -18.86 -13.85
N GLY A 64 0.92 -19.10 -14.55
CA GLY A 64 0.05 -20.23 -14.27
C GLY A 64 -0.46 -20.19 -12.81
N PRO A 65 -0.25 -21.24 -12.00
CA PRO A 65 -0.70 -21.28 -10.61
C PRO A 65 0.24 -20.56 -9.61
N GLN A 66 1.41 -20.09 -10.07
CA GLN A 66 2.43 -19.50 -9.21
C GLN A 66 2.31 -17.98 -9.16
N ALA A 67 2.42 -17.42 -7.95
CA ALA A 67 2.48 -15.98 -7.73
C ALA A 67 3.91 -15.48 -7.92
N ILE A 68 4.07 -14.37 -8.64
CA ILE A 68 5.31 -13.63 -8.73
C ILE A 68 5.22 -12.49 -7.72
N ILE A 69 6.12 -12.47 -6.75
CA ILE A 69 6.17 -11.48 -5.68
C ILE A 69 7.45 -10.65 -5.76
N MET A 70 7.29 -9.35 -5.53
CA MET A 70 8.38 -8.38 -5.47
C MET A 70 8.64 -7.98 -4.01
N PRO A 71 9.84 -8.28 -3.48
CA PRO A 71 10.30 -7.82 -2.16
C PRO A 71 10.42 -6.29 -2.11
N MET A 72 10.14 -5.71 -0.95
CA MET A 72 10.27 -4.28 -0.67
C MET A 72 11.58 -3.93 0.07
N SER A 73 12.42 -4.94 0.32
CA SER A 73 13.74 -4.85 0.96
C SER A 73 14.64 -5.93 0.38
N ASP A 74 15.88 -6.01 0.87
CA ASP A 74 16.81 -7.09 0.52
C ASP A 74 16.20 -8.48 0.77
N VAL A 75 16.55 -9.43 -0.10
CA VAL A 75 16.12 -10.83 -0.10
C VAL A 75 17.14 -11.77 0.52
N GLN A 76 18.29 -11.27 0.97
CA GLN A 76 19.30 -12.12 1.62
C GLN A 76 18.67 -13.01 2.71
N GLY A 77 19.03 -14.29 2.68
CA GLY A 77 18.47 -15.31 3.57
C GLY A 77 17.15 -15.93 3.11
N THR A 78 16.55 -15.45 2.02
CA THR A 78 15.38 -16.10 1.41
C THR A 78 15.78 -17.31 0.59
N GLY A 79 15.12 -18.45 0.82
CA GLY A 79 15.38 -19.70 0.12
C GLY A 79 14.11 -20.49 -0.23
N PRO A 80 14.24 -21.54 -1.05
CA PRO A 80 13.13 -22.45 -1.35
C PRO A 80 12.51 -23.04 -0.09
N GLY A 81 11.18 -23.13 -0.07
CA GLY A 81 10.40 -23.65 1.05
C GLY A 81 10.02 -22.63 2.13
N ASP A 82 10.67 -21.45 2.13
CA ASP A 82 10.33 -20.34 3.02
C ASP A 82 8.85 -19.98 2.90
N GLU A 83 8.23 -19.66 4.03
CA GLU A 83 6.78 -19.46 4.06
C GLU A 83 6.44 -18.05 3.61
N VAL A 84 5.49 -17.95 2.66
CA VAL A 84 4.91 -16.68 2.24
C VAL A 84 3.50 -16.59 2.79
N ARG A 85 3.17 -15.49 3.47
CA ARG A 85 1.86 -15.29 4.11
C ARG A 85 1.21 -14.02 3.63
N SER A 86 -0.10 -14.04 3.46
CA SER A 86 -0.88 -12.81 3.28
C SER A 86 -0.66 -11.88 4.47
N SER A 87 -0.32 -10.62 4.21
CA SER A 87 -0.43 -9.59 5.24
C SER A 87 -1.91 -9.26 5.43
N ALA A 88 -2.32 -8.88 6.63
CA ALA A 88 -3.63 -8.24 6.81
C ALA A 88 -3.69 -7.05 5.85
N SER A 89 -4.62 -7.06 4.90
CA SER A 89 -4.72 -6.03 3.89
C SER A 89 -5.11 -4.74 4.58
N THR A 90 -4.19 -3.78 4.60
CA THR A 90 -4.57 -2.38 4.64
C THR A 90 -4.71 -1.99 3.18
N ASP A 91 -5.87 -2.29 2.58
CA ASP A 91 -6.21 -1.86 1.21
C ASP A 91 -6.25 -0.32 1.08
N GLY A 92 -5.98 0.40 2.18
CA GLY A 92 -5.89 1.84 2.22
C GLY A 92 -4.74 2.38 3.06
N VAL A 93 -4.34 3.59 2.71
CA VAL A 93 -3.32 4.38 3.39
C VAL A 93 -4.00 5.21 4.48
N ALA A 94 -3.31 5.41 5.61
CA ALA A 94 -3.76 6.33 6.64
C ALA A 94 -3.81 7.76 6.10
N VAL A 95 -4.95 8.44 6.27
CA VAL A 95 -5.15 9.82 5.84
C VAL A 95 -5.68 10.69 6.96
N GLY A 96 -5.43 11.99 6.87
CA GLY A 96 -5.92 12.98 7.82
C GLY A 96 -5.04 14.22 7.87
N ARG A 97 -5.50 15.22 8.63
CA ARG A 97 -4.75 16.48 8.83
C ARG A 97 -3.40 16.27 9.51
N GLY A 98 -3.25 15.19 10.28
CA GLY A 98 -1.99 14.81 10.93
C GLY A 98 -0.84 14.48 9.97
N LEU A 99 -1.12 14.31 8.67
CA LEU A 99 -0.08 14.13 7.65
C LEU A 99 0.66 15.43 7.30
N LEU A 100 0.04 16.59 7.55
CA LEU A 100 0.63 17.88 7.15
C LEU A 100 1.96 18.11 7.89
N GLY A 101 3.02 18.36 7.12
CA GLY A 101 4.37 18.59 7.65
C GLY A 101 5.13 17.34 8.10
N ARG A 102 4.62 16.14 7.78
CA ARG A 102 5.31 14.86 8.00
C ARG A 102 6.04 14.40 6.74
N VAL A 103 7.08 13.59 6.91
CA VAL A 103 7.76 12.89 5.80
C VAL A 103 7.46 11.41 5.90
N LEU A 104 6.94 10.83 4.80
CA LEU A 104 6.46 9.45 4.75
C LEU A 104 7.19 8.66 3.66
N ASP A 105 7.30 7.36 3.83
CA ASP A 105 7.67 6.43 2.76
C ASP A 105 6.47 6.11 1.84
N GLY A 106 6.72 5.34 0.77
CA GLY A 106 5.68 4.92 -0.18
C GLY A 106 4.58 4.02 0.41
N MET A 107 4.78 3.49 1.62
CA MET A 107 3.80 2.71 2.38
C MET A 107 3.03 3.57 3.40
N GLY A 108 3.28 4.88 3.45
CA GLY A 108 2.65 5.81 4.39
C GLY A 108 3.25 5.78 5.80
N ARG A 109 4.39 5.12 6.00
CA ARG A 109 5.07 5.06 7.32
C ARG A 109 5.90 6.33 7.52
N PRO A 110 5.86 6.96 8.69
CA PRO A 110 6.68 8.15 8.93
C PRO A 110 8.18 7.84 9.01
N ILE A 111 8.99 8.62 8.30
CA ILE A 111 10.45 8.50 8.23
C ILE A 111 11.17 9.77 8.72
N ASP A 112 10.44 10.71 9.31
CA ASP A 112 10.95 11.98 9.86
C ASP A 112 11.41 11.90 11.32
N GLY A 113 11.38 10.71 11.94
CA GLY A 113 11.78 10.52 13.34
C GLY A 113 10.80 11.09 14.38
N ARG A 114 9.62 11.60 13.98
CA ARG A 114 8.66 12.24 14.90
C ARG A 114 7.64 11.27 15.52
N GLY A 115 7.93 9.96 15.48
CA GLY A 115 7.05 8.91 15.99
C GLY A 115 5.82 8.63 15.14
N ALA A 116 4.93 7.76 15.64
CA ALA A 116 3.75 7.31 14.93
C ALA A 116 2.71 8.43 14.71
N MET A 117 1.88 8.27 13.68
CA MET A 117 0.73 9.14 13.42
C MET A 117 -0.56 8.44 13.79
N HIS A 118 -1.50 9.19 14.37
CA HIS A 118 -2.88 8.72 14.52
C HIS A 118 -3.63 8.97 13.20
N ALA A 119 -4.05 7.88 12.56
CA ALA A 119 -4.88 7.96 11.37
C ALA A 119 -6.27 8.47 11.75
N GLN A 120 -6.81 9.43 10.99
CA GLN A 120 -8.20 9.88 11.15
C GLN A 120 -9.15 9.01 10.32
N ALA A 121 -8.66 8.51 9.20
CA ALA A 121 -9.35 7.57 8.34
C ALA A 121 -8.33 6.74 7.54
N HIS A 122 -8.81 5.69 6.89
CA HIS A 122 -8.07 4.96 5.86
C HIS A 122 -8.73 5.19 4.50
N TYR A 123 -7.92 5.48 3.47
CA TYR A 123 -8.40 5.69 2.11
C TYR A 123 -7.77 4.68 1.16
N ALA A 124 -8.56 4.09 0.27
CA ALA A 124 -8.08 3.06 -0.65
C ALA A 124 -6.88 3.56 -1.47
N ALA A 125 -5.78 2.81 -1.47
CA ALA A 125 -4.58 3.18 -2.23
C ALA A 125 -4.87 3.21 -3.74
N TYR A 126 -5.76 2.32 -4.19
CA TYR A 126 -6.28 2.26 -5.54
C TYR A 126 -7.78 2.57 -5.52
N ALA A 127 -8.12 3.81 -5.83
CA ALA A 127 -9.50 4.28 -5.96
C ALA A 127 -9.82 4.61 -7.43
N ALA A 128 -11.05 4.29 -7.86
CA ALA A 128 -11.51 4.69 -9.18
C ALA A 128 -11.54 6.22 -9.30
N ALA A 129 -11.08 6.73 -10.45
CA ALA A 129 -11.15 8.16 -10.72
C ALA A 129 -12.61 8.64 -10.79
N PRO A 130 -12.91 9.89 -10.39
CA PRO A 130 -14.24 10.46 -10.56
C PRO A 130 -14.70 10.42 -12.02
N ALA A 131 -15.97 10.04 -12.23
CA ALA A 131 -16.61 10.00 -13.55
C ALA A 131 -16.51 11.36 -14.26
N ALA A 132 -16.21 11.35 -15.56
CA ALA A 132 -15.94 12.57 -16.33
C ALA A 132 -17.07 13.60 -16.24
N LEU A 133 -18.33 13.15 -16.35
CA LEU A 133 -19.53 14.01 -16.25
C LEU A 133 -19.76 14.61 -14.87
N ARG A 134 -19.08 14.12 -13.82
CA ARG A 134 -19.14 14.67 -12.46
C ARG A 134 -17.97 15.62 -12.16
N ARG A 135 -17.01 15.75 -13.08
CA ARG A 135 -15.88 16.67 -12.92
C ARG A 135 -16.36 18.10 -13.12
N ARG A 136 -15.91 19.01 -12.28
CA ARG A 136 -16.12 20.45 -12.49
C ARG A 136 -15.11 20.95 -13.53
N PRO A 137 -15.49 21.91 -14.40
CA PRO A 137 -14.53 22.61 -15.25
C PRO A 137 -13.44 23.28 -14.43
N VAL A 138 -12.27 23.48 -15.05
CA VAL A 138 -11.15 24.20 -14.45
C VAL A 138 -11.38 25.71 -14.65
N GLU A 139 -11.84 26.38 -13.61
CA GLU A 139 -12.26 27.80 -13.70
C GLU A 139 -11.35 28.76 -12.92
N ALA A 140 -10.59 28.25 -11.94
CA ALA A 140 -9.79 29.08 -11.03
C ALA A 140 -8.29 28.86 -11.25
N PRO A 141 -7.48 29.92 -11.38
CA PRO A 141 -6.02 29.78 -11.49
C PRO A 141 -5.38 29.28 -10.18
N ILE A 142 -4.23 28.63 -10.29
CA ILE A 142 -3.30 28.34 -9.20
C ILE A 142 -2.04 29.17 -9.42
N GLY A 143 -1.74 30.09 -8.49
CA GLY A 143 -0.48 30.83 -8.49
C GLY A 143 0.68 29.92 -8.09
N THR A 144 1.71 29.87 -8.94
CA THR A 144 2.93 29.10 -8.66
C THR A 144 4.02 29.96 -8.03
N GLY A 145 3.95 31.29 -8.21
CA GLY A 145 5.01 32.22 -7.82
C GLY A 145 6.13 32.34 -8.86
N ILE A 146 6.04 31.60 -9.98
CA ILE A 146 7.00 31.61 -11.08
C ILE A 146 6.42 32.46 -12.21
N ARG A 147 6.94 33.68 -12.41
CA ARG A 147 6.38 34.66 -13.38
C ARG A 147 6.18 34.10 -14.78
N ALA A 148 7.14 33.33 -15.29
CA ALA A 148 7.02 32.74 -16.62
C ALA A 148 5.84 31.76 -16.72
N ILE A 149 5.54 31.02 -15.65
CA ILE A 149 4.38 30.11 -15.60
C ILE A 149 3.11 30.92 -15.39
N ASP A 150 3.08 31.79 -14.39
CA ASP A 150 1.84 32.50 -14.02
C ASP A 150 1.34 33.44 -15.14
N ALA A 151 2.25 34.03 -15.93
CA ALA A 151 1.91 35.00 -16.98
C ALA A 151 1.74 34.38 -18.38
N LEU A 152 2.50 33.34 -18.73
CA LEU A 152 2.53 32.78 -20.09
C LEU A 152 1.96 31.36 -20.17
N LEU A 153 2.00 30.60 -19.07
CA LEU A 153 1.59 29.19 -19.00
C LEU A 153 0.66 28.95 -17.78
N THR A 154 -0.32 29.84 -17.59
CA THR A 154 -1.15 29.88 -16.37
C THR A 154 -1.80 28.52 -16.09
N MET A 155 -1.61 28.02 -14.86
CA MET A 155 -2.15 26.73 -14.40
C MET A 155 -3.48 26.91 -13.69
N GLY A 156 -4.41 25.97 -13.88
CA GLY A 156 -5.73 25.97 -13.23
C GLY A 156 -5.92 24.90 -12.16
N ARG A 157 -6.84 25.13 -11.22
CA ARG A 157 -7.21 24.17 -10.16
C ARG A 157 -7.81 22.89 -10.75
N GLY A 158 -7.09 21.78 -10.61
CA GLY A 158 -7.49 20.47 -11.14
C GLY A 158 -6.84 20.11 -12.47
N GLN A 159 -5.98 20.97 -13.02
CA GLN A 159 -5.11 20.64 -14.16
C GLN A 159 -3.98 19.69 -13.71
N ARG A 160 -3.54 18.81 -14.62
CA ARG A 160 -2.44 17.84 -14.42
C ARG A 160 -1.40 18.03 -15.51
#